data_AF-A0A953VNQ4-F1
#
_entry.id   AF-A0A953VNQ4-F1
#
_cell.length_a   1.000
_cell.length_b   1.000
_cell.length_c   1.000
_cell.angle_alpha   90.00
_cell.angle_beta   90.00
_cell.angle_gamma   90.00
#
_symmetry.space_group_name_H-M   'P 1'
#
loop_
_entity.id
_entity.type
_entity.pdbx_description
1 polymer ?
#
loop_
_entity_poly.entity_id
_entity_poly.type
_entity_poly.pdbx_seq_one_letter_code
_entity_poly.pdbx_strand_id
1 'polypeptide(L)'
;MTDPIKYLAAMAIGFTAALATLPAWAQETKATAPEATEIQQLEQALSPYVMPKSGPFRPDRIAIAQAAAIAAWAGSPHANAASEAFSHWNREGEIPPFCASCHSGAGFREFHGLDGSAPGMSKTPTPTGGVVDCETCHNPNLAQIEKVRFPSGLIHPVATVGEAPCLTCHQGLAAGATVKKAVADKDDDTPDADLGFINPHYAVAAASWLGGYGASGYHYPGKEYSGRFFHARPVTTCASCHDPHSLKVAEKTCLTCHQESATGDIRLSRLSYDGSGDLTKGIKADIAANASVLKQMFTDYAAKVAGTALVYDGHRYPYFFADANDDGLADEKDGKPVAYNSWTPRLVKAVYNWKFVTSDAGVYAHNPHYALELLYDSIEDLAGLMNRDFAGMGIQR
;
A
#
# COMPACT_ATOMS: atom_id res chain seq x y z
N MET A 1 -45.82 -25.09 -45.20
CA MET A 1 -45.49 -26.49 -45.56
C MET A 1 -44.96 -27.14 -44.29
N THR A 2 -45.83 -27.61 -43.38
CA THR A 2 -46.36 -28.99 -43.29
C THR A 2 -45.26 -30.07 -43.14
N ASP A 3 -44.80 -30.30 -41.88
CA ASP A 3 -45.01 -31.53 -41.06
C ASP A 3 -44.83 -32.94 -41.73
N PRO A 4 -44.70 -34.08 -40.99
CA PRO A 4 -43.77 -34.53 -39.92
C PRO A 4 -43.43 -36.09 -39.99
N ILE A 5 -43.08 -36.74 -38.85
CA ILE A 5 -43.17 -38.20 -38.46
C ILE A 5 -42.03 -39.13 -39.02
N LYS A 6 -41.31 -40.00 -38.27
CA LYS A 6 -41.77 -41.08 -37.36
C LYS A 6 -40.72 -41.61 -36.37
N TYR A 7 -41.17 -41.75 -35.12
CA TYR A 7 -40.77 -42.77 -34.13
C TYR A 7 -41.25 -44.17 -34.56
N LEU A 8 -40.51 -45.23 -34.20
CA LEU A 8 -41.07 -46.55 -33.88
C LEU A 8 -40.10 -47.37 -33.01
N ALA A 9 -40.63 -47.85 -31.89
CA ALA A 9 -40.03 -48.77 -30.93
C ALA A 9 -40.79 -50.11 -30.99
N ALA A 10 -40.13 -51.24 -30.66
CA ALA A 10 -40.65 -52.49 -30.05
C ALA A 10 -39.62 -53.65 -30.27
N MET A 11 -39.06 -54.28 -29.22
CA MET A 11 -39.48 -55.56 -28.59
C MET A 11 -39.36 -56.80 -29.51
N ALA A 12 -38.85 -57.99 -29.14
CA ALA A 12 -38.44 -58.62 -27.87
C ALA A 12 -37.75 -60.01 -28.12
N ILE A 13 -37.46 -60.74 -27.01
CA ILE A 13 -37.18 -62.20 -26.85
C ILE A 13 -35.67 -62.56 -26.94
N GLY A 14 -34.97 -63.17 -25.96
CA GLY A 14 -35.36 -63.97 -24.81
C GLY A 14 -34.96 -65.44 -25.01
N PHE A 15 -33.77 -65.88 -24.57
CA PHE A 15 -33.48 -67.31 -24.31
C PHE A 15 -32.24 -67.51 -23.41
N THR A 16 -32.49 -68.04 -22.22
CA THR A 16 -31.53 -68.63 -21.27
C THR A 16 -31.21 -70.07 -21.64
N ALA A 17 -29.95 -70.50 -21.50
CA ALA A 17 -29.58 -71.91 -21.36
C ALA A 17 -28.38 -72.05 -20.42
N ALA A 18 -28.59 -72.78 -19.32
CA ALA A 18 -27.58 -73.22 -18.37
C ALA A 18 -26.96 -74.55 -18.82
N LEU A 19 -25.72 -74.84 -18.40
CA LEU A 19 -25.07 -76.16 -18.15
C LEU A 19 -23.55 -75.90 -18.05
N ALA A 20 -22.70 -76.49 -17.22
CA ALA A 20 -22.81 -77.33 -16.03
C ALA A 20 -21.41 -77.28 -15.35
N THR A 21 -21.35 -77.27 -14.02
CA THR A 21 -20.10 -77.30 -13.24
C THR A 21 -19.61 -78.74 -13.06
N LEU A 22 -18.32 -78.99 -13.33
CA LEU A 22 -17.61 -80.20 -12.89
C LEU A 22 -16.54 -79.83 -11.84
N PRO A 23 -16.35 -80.64 -10.78
CA PRO A 23 -15.44 -80.32 -9.69
C PRO A 23 -14.01 -80.79 -10.04
N ALA A 24 -13.04 -79.88 -9.95
CA ALA A 24 -11.63 -80.26 -9.93
C ALA A 24 -11.17 -80.36 -8.47
N TRP A 25 -10.83 -81.57 -8.04
CA TRP A 25 -10.19 -81.83 -6.77
C TRP A 25 -8.75 -81.28 -6.77
N ALA A 26 -8.45 -80.39 -5.83
CA ALA A 26 -7.10 -79.94 -5.54
C ALA A 26 -6.38 -80.99 -4.67
N GLN A 27 -5.24 -81.50 -5.16
CA GLN A 27 -4.24 -82.16 -4.32
C GLN A 27 -3.21 -81.10 -3.90
N GLU A 28 -3.17 -80.78 -2.60
CA GLU A 28 -2.09 -80.02 -1.98
C GLU A 28 -0.79 -80.81 -2.05
N THR A 29 0.14 -80.37 -2.89
CA THR A 29 1.56 -80.70 -2.73
C THR A 29 2.19 -79.62 -1.86
N LYS A 30 2.59 -79.96 -0.63
CA LYS A 30 3.48 -79.14 0.19
C LYS A 30 4.84 -79.05 -0.52
N ALA A 31 5.03 -78.01 -1.32
CA ALA A 31 6.36 -77.60 -1.77
C ALA A 31 7.06 -76.88 -0.60
N THR A 32 8.11 -77.49 -0.08
CA THR A 32 9.10 -76.81 0.78
C THR A 32 9.71 -75.64 0.01
N ALA A 33 9.71 -74.46 0.63
CA ALA A 33 10.35 -73.27 0.07
C ALA A 33 11.84 -73.53 -0.21
N PRO A 34 12.41 -72.99 -1.31
CA PRO A 34 13.84 -73.10 -1.55
C PRO A 34 14.61 -72.26 -0.52
N GLU A 35 15.68 -72.83 0.04
CA GLU A 35 16.62 -72.09 0.88
C GLU A 35 17.25 -70.95 0.06
N ALA A 36 17.28 -69.76 0.67
CA ALA A 36 17.88 -68.57 0.06
C ALA A 36 19.35 -68.83 -0.28
N THR A 37 19.78 -68.41 -1.47
CA THR A 37 21.14 -68.62 -1.95
C THR A 37 22.15 -67.86 -1.09
N GLU A 38 23.39 -68.34 -1.05
CA GLU A 38 24.51 -67.72 -0.33
C GLU A 38 24.69 -66.22 -0.68
N ILE A 39 24.32 -65.84 -1.90
CA ILE A 39 24.28 -64.45 -2.40
C ILE A 39 23.20 -63.60 -1.70
N GLN A 40 21.99 -64.15 -1.49
CA GLN A 40 20.91 -63.46 -0.76
C GLN A 40 21.24 -63.27 0.72
N GLN A 41 21.96 -64.23 1.31
CA GLN A 41 22.39 -64.12 2.71
C GLN A 41 23.50 -63.08 2.88
N LEU A 42 24.42 -62.98 1.91
CA LEU A 42 25.44 -61.93 1.86
C LEU A 42 24.83 -60.53 1.65
N GLU A 43 23.82 -60.40 0.79
CA GLU A 43 23.12 -59.13 0.54
C GLU A 43 22.37 -58.63 1.80
N GLN A 44 21.80 -59.55 2.58
CA GLN A 44 21.18 -59.25 3.87
C GLN A 44 22.19 -58.86 4.94
N ALA A 45 23.35 -59.55 4.99
CA ALA A 45 24.41 -59.28 5.96
C ALA A 45 25.18 -57.97 5.66
N LEU A 46 25.20 -57.53 4.40
CA LEU A 46 25.92 -56.34 3.94
C LEU A 46 25.03 -55.11 3.77
N SER A 47 23.72 -55.19 4.01
CA SER A 47 22.84 -54.01 3.97
C SER A 47 23.18 -53.10 5.16
N PRO A 48 23.87 -51.97 4.96
CA PRO A 48 24.13 -51.05 6.05
C PRO A 48 22.78 -50.51 6.51
N TYR A 49 22.59 -50.40 7.83
CA TYR A 49 21.41 -49.89 8.51
C TYR A 49 20.66 -48.85 7.67
N VAL A 50 19.64 -49.30 6.92
CA VAL A 50 18.76 -48.40 6.18
C VAL A 50 17.95 -47.70 7.25
N MET A 51 18.15 -46.39 7.39
CA MET A 51 17.30 -45.55 8.22
C MET A 51 15.85 -45.99 8.02
N PRO A 52 15.10 -46.34 9.08
CA PRO A 52 13.73 -46.80 8.93
C PRO A 52 12.99 -45.79 8.07
N LYS A 53 12.18 -46.28 7.10
CA LYS A 53 11.34 -45.40 6.27
C LYS A 53 10.68 -44.40 7.22
N SER A 54 10.99 -43.11 7.05
CA SER A 54 10.30 -42.03 7.75
C SER A 54 8.82 -42.40 7.75
N GLY A 55 8.20 -42.46 8.93
CA GLY A 55 6.87 -43.05 9.12
C GLY A 55 5.80 -42.44 8.19
N PRO A 56 4.51 -42.79 8.34
CA PRO A 56 3.45 -42.36 7.41
C PRO A 56 3.30 -40.83 7.25
N PHE A 57 4.02 -40.02 8.04
CA PHE A 57 4.11 -38.58 7.90
C PHE A 57 4.86 -38.21 6.60
N ARG A 58 4.08 -37.82 5.60
CA ARG A 58 4.52 -37.27 4.32
C ARG A 58 4.21 -35.77 4.31
N PRO A 59 5.07 -34.91 4.89
CA PRO A 59 4.82 -33.46 4.95
C PRO A 59 4.60 -32.86 3.56
N ASP A 60 5.22 -33.44 2.53
CA ASP A 60 5.05 -33.11 1.11
C ASP A 60 3.61 -33.33 0.58
N ARG A 61 2.79 -34.11 1.30
CA ARG A 61 1.39 -34.42 0.94
C ARG A 61 0.37 -33.69 1.81
N ILE A 62 0.81 -32.87 2.77
CA ILE A 62 -0.09 -32.07 3.60
C ILE A 62 -0.58 -30.89 2.76
N ALA A 63 -1.84 -30.93 2.35
CA ALA A 63 -2.49 -29.81 1.69
C ALA A 63 -2.76 -28.71 2.74
N ILE A 64 -1.95 -27.65 2.70
CA ILE A 64 -2.20 -26.45 3.50
C ILE A 64 -3.22 -25.60 2.74
N ALA A 65 -4.42 -25.44 3.31
CA ALA A 65 -5.41 -24.53 2.76
C ALA A 65 -4.81 -23.12 2.64
N GLN A 66 -5.03 -22.46 1.50
CA GLN A 66 -4.51 -21.11 1.22
C GLN A 66 -2.98 -20.97 1.20
N ALA A 67 -2.22 -22.06 0.99
CA ALA A 67 -0.75 -22.02 0.93
C ALA A 67 -0.20 -20.93 0.00
N ALA A 68 -0.83 -20.71 -1.16
CA ALA A 68 -0.41 -19.67 -2.11
C ALA A 68 -0.57 -18.25 -1.55
N ALA A 69 -1.68 -17.97 -0.87
CA ALA A 69 -1.94 -16.66 -0.25
C ALA A 69 -0.98 -16.40 0.92
N ILE A 70 -0.73 -17.42 1.75
CA ILE A 70 0.23 -17.36 2.86
C ILE A 70 1.64 -17.09 2.33
N ALA A 71 2.07 -17.81 1.29
CA ALA A 71 3.38 -17.61 0.68
C ALA A 71 3.52 -16.22 0.03
N ALA A 72 2.45 -15.73 -0.63
CA ALA A 72 2.42 -14.38 -1.18
C ALA A 72 2.55 -13.31 -0.09
N TRP A 73 1.82 -13.47 1.03
CA TRP A 73 1.89 -12.56 2.17
C TRP A 73 3.26 -12.55 2.82
N ALA A 74 3.85 -13.72 3.06
CA ALA A 74 5.18 -13.83 3.67
C ALA A 74 6.27 -13.12 2.85
N GLY A 75 6.10 -13.01 1.52
CA GLY A 75 6.99 -12.25 0.64
C GLY A 75 6.60 -10.78 0.44
N SER A 76 5.53 -10.31 1.07
CA SER A 76 5.01 -8.95 0.88
C SER A 76 5.73 -7.91 1.75
N PRO A 77 5.74 -6.64 1.34
CA PRO A 77 6.22 -5.54 2.18
C PRO A 77 5.57 -5.47 3.57
N HIS A 78 4.28 -5.80 3.70
CA HIS A 78 3.57 -5.76 4.99
C HIS A 78 3.97 -6.87 5.96
N ALA A 79 4.59 -7.95 5.49
CA ALA A 79 5.16 -8.99 6.33
C ALA A 79 6.69 -8.84 6.56
N ASN A 80 7.30 -7.80 5.99
CA ASN A 80 8.75 -7.61 6.04
C ASN A 80 9.20 -7.02 7.39
N ALA A 81 9.36 -7.88 8.40
CA ALA A 81 9.80 -7.52 9.74
C ALA A 81 11.18 -6.82 9.81
N ALA A 82 11.99 -6.91 8.75
CA ALA A 82 13.28 -6.22 8.67
C ALA A 82 13.16 -4.77 8.16
N SER A 83 12.05 -4.41 7.49
CA SER A 83 11.85 -3.05 6.99
C SER A 83 11.74 -2.05 8.14
N GLU A 84 12.19 -0.81 7.90
CA GLU A 84 12.15 0.28 8.88
C GLU A 84 10.75 0.46 9.48
N ALA A 85 9.70 0.26 8.68
CA ALA A 85 8.32 0.33 9.15
C ALA A 85 8.04 -0.61 10.34
N PHE A 86 8.68 -1.77 10.44
CA PHE A 86 8.41 -2.73 11.52
C PHE A 86 9.61 -2.91 12.47
N SER A 87 10.79 -2.42 12.10
CA SER A 87 12.02 -2.59 12.87
C SER A 87 12.49 -1.34 13.61
N HIS A 88 11.88 -0.17 13.36
CA HIS A 88 12.30 1.12 13.92
C HIS A 88 12.49 1.07 15.45
N TRP A 89 11.52 0.50 16.17
CA TRP A 89 11.51 0.46 17.64
C TRP A 89 12.18 -0.78 18.24
N ASN A 90 12.85 -1.63 17.44
CA ASN A 90 13.40 -2.90 17.94
C ASN A 90 14.43 -2.72 19.06
N ARG A 91 15.13 -1.57 19.12
CA ARG A 91 16.10 -1.30 20.20
C ARG A 91 15.41 -0.93 21.50
N GLU A 92 14.31 -0.20 21.41
CA GLU A 92 13.45 0.21 22.52
C GLU A 92 12.62 -0.96 23.05
N GLY A 93 12.30 -1.93 22.20
CA GLY A 93 11.49 -3.11 22.54
C GLY A 93 9.98 -2.85 22.53
N GLU A 94 9.58 -1.61 22.34
CA GLU A 94 8.19 -1.16 22.45
C GLU A 94 7.83 -0.14 21.37
N ILE A 95 6.71 -0.38 20.67
CA ILE A 95 6.14 0.51 19.68
C ILE A 95 5.16 1.46 20.38
N PRO A 96 5.31 2.80 20.23
CA PRO A 96 4.38 3.77 20.80
C PRO A 96 2.94 3.51 20.35
N PRO A 97 1.93 3.70 21.21
CA PRO A 97 0.53 3.36 20.92
C PRO A 97 -0.01 3.89 19.58
N PHE A 98 0.32 5.14 19.27
CA PHE A 98 -0.13 5.76 18.03
C PHE A 98 0.48 5.09 16.79
N CYS A 99 1.77 4.76 16.85
CA CYS A 99 2.49 4.11 15.78
C CYS A 99 2.06 2.64 15.63
N ALA A 100 1.79 1.96 16.75
CA ALA A 100 1.42 0.55 16.76
C ALA A 100 0.15 0.25 15.94
N SER A 101 -0.77 1.21 15.82
CA SER A 101 -1.99 1.09 15.02
C SER A 101 -1.76 0.65 13.57
N CYS A 102 -0.62 1.03 12.99
CA CYS A 102 -0.26 0.75 11.60
C CYS A 102 1.01 -0.11 11.47
N HIS A 103 1.83 -0.13 12.52
CA HIS A 103 3.13 -0.81 12.54
C HIS A 103 3.12 -2.15 13.31
N SER A 104 1.94 -2.65 13.70
CA SER A 104 1.76 -3.98 14.28
C SER A 104 0.29 -4.42 14.16
N GLY A 105 0.05 -5.68 13.77
CA GLY A 105 -1.30 -6.25 13.75
C GLY A 105 -1.94 -6.28 15.15
N ALA A 106 -1.14 -6.48 16.20
CA ALA A 106 -1.61 -6.38 17.57
C ALA A 106 -2.08 -4.96 17.91
N GLY A 107 -1.30 -3.94 17.53
CA GLY A 107 -1.67 -2.54 17.74
C GLY A 107 -2.90 -2.14 16.93
N PHE A 108 -3.08 -2.66 15.71
CA PHE A 108 -4.30 -2.47 14.93
C PHE A 108 -5.54 -3.04 15.64
N ARG A 109 -5.44 -4.29 16.15
CA ARG A 109 -6.54 -4.93 16.87
C ARG A 109 -6.88 -4.18 18.14
N GLU A 110 -5.88 -3.77 18.92
CA GLU A 110 -6.08 -2.97 20.14
C GLU A 110 -6.74 -1.63 19.81
N PHE A 111 -6.26 -0.92 18.77
CA PHE A 111 -6.82 0.35 18.34
C PHE A 111 -8.31 0.28 18.00
N HIS A 112 -8.75 -0.82 17.39
CA HIS A 112 -10.17 -1.05 17.05
C HIS A 112 -10.93 -1.86 18.10
N GLY A 113 -10.32 -2.25 19.22
CA GLY A 113 -10.93 -3.09 20.25
C GLY A 113 -11.24 -4.53 19.79
N LEU A 114 -10.59 -5.00 18.73
CA LEU A 114 -10.79 -6.34 18.15
C LEU A 114 -10.19 -7.47 19.00
N ASP A 115 -9.33 -7.12 19.97
CA ASP A 115 -8.77 -8.00 20.99
C ASP A 115 -9.57 -7.98 22.31
N GLY A 116 -10.69 -7.25 22.36
CA GLY A 116 -11.53 -7.07 23.54
C GLY A 116 -11.17 -5.86 24.40
N SER A 117 -10.14 -5.08 24.03
CA SER A 117 -9.85 -3.78 24.65
C SER A 117 -10.88 -2.71 24.25
N ALA A 118 -10.84 -1.56 24.93
CA ALA A 118 -11.68 -0.42 24.55
C ALA A 118 -11.12 0.23 23.28
N PRO A 119 -11.94 0.47 22.24
CA PRO A 119 -11.46 1.06 20.99
C PRO A 119 -10.91 2.48 21.21
N GLY A 120 -9.87 2.82 20.47
CA GLY A 120 -9.15 4.08 20.55
C GLY A 120 -7.65 3.89 20.72
N MET A 121 -6.94 5.00 20.95
CA MET A 121 -5.49 4.94 21.18
C MET A 121 -5.19 4.17 22.47
N SER A 122 -4.32 3.16 22.37
CA SER A 122 -3.86 2.44 23.56
C SER A 122 -3.14 3.37 24.54
N LYS A 123 -3.21 3.03 25.83
CA LYS A 123 -2.47 3.69 26.90
C LYS A 123 -1.10 3.08 27.13
N THR A 124 -0.85 1.89 26.58
CA THR A 124 0.37 1.12 26.80
C THR A 124 1.05 0.84 25.46
N PRO A 125 2.38 0.90 25.38
CA PRO A 125 3.10 0.51 24.17
C PRO A 125 2.83 -0.94 23.78
N THR A 126 2.91 -1.24 22.49
CA THR A 126 2.81 -2.60 21.95
C THR A 126 4.21 -3.20 21.82
N PRO A 127 4.45 -4.46 22.23
CA PRO A 127 5.76 -5.11 22.03
C PRO A 127 6.20 -5.14 20.56
N THR A 128 7.50 -5.06 20.33
CA THR A 128 8.10 -5.18 18.98
C THR A 128 8.08 -6.61 18.45
N GLY A 129 8.50 -6.79 17.19
CA GLY A 129 8.54 -8.08 16.50
C GLY A 129 7.25 -8.45 15.75
N GLY A 130 6.20 -7.64 15.91
CA GLY A 130 4.98 -7.72 15.11
C GLY A 130 5.12 -7.03 13.75
N VAL A 131 4.30 -7.47 12.79
CA VAL A 131 4.08 -6.84 11.49
C VAL A 131 2.57 -6.71 11.27
N VAL A 132 2.13 -6.18 10.12
CA VAL A 132 0.73 -6.38 9.71
C VAL A 132 0.51 -7.89 9.54
N ASP A 133 -0.49 -8.44 10.20
CA ASP A 133 -0.73 -9.89 10.27
C ASP A 133 -2.07 -10.27 9.64
N CYS A 134 -2.31 -11.59 9.51
CA CYS A 134 -3.52 -12.12 8.88
C CYS A 134 -4.79 -11.60 9.56
N GLU A 135 -4.78 -11.47 10.89
CA GLU A 135 -5.93 -11.01 11.65
C GLU A 135 -6.25 -9.54 11.40
N THR A 136 -5.29 -8.73 10.97
CA THR A 136 -5.55 -7.33 10.59
C THR A 136 -6.67 -7.23 9.53
N CYS A 137 -6.73 -8.20 8.60
CA CYS A 137 -7.73 -8.24 7.53
C CYS A 137 -8.77 -9.36 7.69
N HIS A 138 -8.50 -10.37 8.51
CA HIS A 138 -9.35 -11.55 8.68
C HIS A 138 -9.90 -11.75 10.09
N ASN A 139 -9.75 -10.76 11.00
CA ASN A 139 -10.39 -10.84 12.30
C ASN A 139 -11.93 -10.95 12.13
N PRO A 140 -12.61 -11.88 12.83
CA PRO A 140 -14.05 -12.10 12.67
C PRO A 140 -14.90 -10.88 13.05
N ASN A 141 -14.37 -9.97 13.85
CA ASN A 141 -15.04 -8.75 14.29
C ASN A 141 -14.72 -7.54 13.40
N LEU A 142 -13.97 -7.70 12.30
CA LEU A 142 -13.58 -6.58 11.44
C LEU A 142 -14.78 -5.80 10.86
N ALA A 143 -15.92 -6.47 10.68
CA ALA A 143 -17.19 -5.87 10.25
C ALA A 143 -17.77 -4.84 11.23
N GLN A 144 -17.26 -4.76 12.46
CA GLN A 144 -17.65 -3.75 13.45
C GLN A 144 -17.02 -2.38 13.16
N ILE A 145 -16.00 -2.32 12.28
CA ILE A 145 -15.38 -1.06 11.85
C ILE A 145 -16.21 -0.44 10.73
N GLU A 146 -17.26 0.29 11.11
CA GLU A 146 -18.18 0.93 10.15
C GLU A 146 -17.64 2.25 9.59
N LYS A 147 -16.66 2.88 10.27
CA LYS A 147 -16.13 4.19 9.91
C LYS A 147 -14.70 4.38 10.38
N VAL A 148 -13.93 5.14 9.61
CA VAL A 148 -12.54 5.54 9.92
C VAL A 148 -12.46 7.06 10.06
N ARG A 149 -11.76 7.53 11.11
CA ARG A 149 -11.52 8.94 11.35
C ARG A 149 -10.17 9.35 10.76
N PHE A 150 -10.21 10.29 9.81
CA PHE A 150 -9.03 10.87 9.18
C PHE A 150 -8.47 12.04 10.01
N PRO A 151 -7.17 12.38 9.86
CA PRO A 151 -6.56 13.53 10.54
C PRO A 151 -7.24 14.88 10.24
N SER A 152 -7.95 15.00 9.11
CA SER A 152 -8.75 16.18 8.76
C SER A 152 -9.98 16.38 9.65
N GLY A 153 -10.32 15.38 10.47
CA GLY A 153 -11.56 15.32 11.24
C GLY A 153 -12.70 14.62 10.50
N LEU A 154 -12.51 14.28 9.22
CA LEU A 154 -13.49 13.52 8.44
C LEU A 154 -13.75 12.14 9.07
N ILE A 155 -15.02 11.77 9.13
CA ILE A 155 -15.47 10.42 9.47
C ILE A 155 -15.97 9.74 8.21
N HIS A 156 -15.14 8.89 7.61
CA HIS A 156 -15.46 8.21 6.37
C HIS A 156 -16.12 6.85 6.64
N PRO A 157 -17.30 6.55 6.05
CA PRO A 157 -17.89 5.22 6.15
C PRO A 157 -17.04 4.19 5.39
N VAL A 158 -16.86 3.02 5.99
CA VAL A 158 -16.18 1.89 5.33
C VAL A 158 -17.21 1.13 4.50
N ALA A 159 -17.02 1.08 3.18
CA ALA A 159 -17.98 0.44 2.28
C ALA A 159 -17.90 -1.10 2.31
N THR A 160 -16.71 -1.65 2.52
CA THR A 160 -16.48 -3.09 2.62
C THR A 160 -15.53 -3.42 3.76
N VAL A 161 -15.73 -4.58 4.40
CA VAL A 161 -14.92 -5.02 5.55
C VAL A 161 -13.41 -5.00 5.26
N GLY A 162 -13.03 -5.34 4.03
CA GLY A 162 -11.64 -5.39 3.59
C GLY A 162 -10.97 -4.01 3.39
N GLU A 163 -11.71 -2.91 3.37
CA GLU A 163 -11.14 -1.56 3.22
C GLU A 163 -10.76 -0.91 4.55
N ALA A 164 -11.34 -1.36 5.67
CA ALA A 164 -11.08 -0.78 6.99
C ALA A 164 -9.58 -0.71 7.33
N PRO A 165 -8.77 -1.78 7.14
CA PRO A 165 -7.33 -1.71 7.41
C PRO A 165 -6.61 -0.72 6.50
N CYS A 166 -6.92 -0.72 5.20
CA CYS A 166 -6.30 0.16 4.23
C CYS A 166 -6.55 1.64 4.58
N LEU A 167 -7.80 1.97 4.89
CA LEU A 167 -8.20 3.33 5.27
C LEU A 167 -7.63 3.77 6.62
N THR A 168 -7.51 2.84 7.58
CA THR A 168 -6.94 3.13 8.90
C THR A 168 -5.46 3.52 8.81
N CYS A 169 -4.68 2.82 7.98
CA CYS A 169 -3.24 3.03 7.93
C CYS A 169 -2.82 4.08 6.89
N HIS A 170 -3.41 4.06 5.68
CA HIS A 170 -2.99 4.92 4.56
C HIS A 170 -3.62 6.32 4.56
N GLN A 171 -4.08 6.80 5.72
CA GLN A 171 -4.70 8.12 5.90
C GLN A 171 -3.71 9.25 6.23
N GLY A 172 -2.46 8.90 6.55
CA GLY A 172 -1.46 9.84 7.07
C GLY A 172 -1.69 10.22 8.54
N LEU A 173 -0.82 11.09 9.07
CA LEU A 173 -0.88 11.58 10.46
C LEU A 173 -1.21 13.07 10.58
N ALA A 174 -1.24 13.80 9.47
CA ALA A 174 -1.60 15.21 9.41
C ALA A 174 -2.55 15.48 8.23
N ALA A 175 -3.21 16.63 8.28
CA ALA A 175 -4.11 17.11 7.24
C ALA A 175 -3.93 18.62 7.00
N GLY A 176 -4.62 19.16 6.00
CA GLY A 176 -4.70 20.60 5.79
C GLY A 176 -5.19 21.36 7.03
N ALA A 177 -6.06 20.75 7.83
CA ALA A 177 -6.48 21.29 9.12
C ALA A 177 -5.33 21.43 10.14
N THR A 178 -4.37 20.50 10.14
CA THR A 178 -3.16 20.57 10.97
C THR A 178 -2.30 21.78 10.58
N VAL A 179 -2.08 21.95 9.27
CA VAL A 179 -1.34 23.11 8.73
C VAL A 179 -2.05 24.41 9.07
N LYS A 180 -3.35 24.51 8.77
CA LYS A 180 -4.16 25.70 9.04
C LYS A 180 -4.10 26.12 10.52
N LYS A 181 -4.13 25.15 11.44
CA LYS A 181 -3.99 25.41 12.87
C LYS A 181 -2.60 25.92 13.23
N ALA A 182 -1.54 25.32 12.69
CA ALA A 182 -0.16 25.71 12.99
C ALA A 182 0.16 27.13 12.53
N VAL A 183 -0.37 27.53 11.36
CA VAL A 183 -0.09 28.81 10.72
C VAL A 183 -1.08 29.94 11.07
N ALA A 184 -2.08 29.65 11.90
CA ALA A 184 -3.13 30.62 12.23
C ALA A 184 -2.54 31.85 12.92
N ASP A 185 -3.05 33.03 12.55
CA ASP A 185 -2.72 34.33 13.14
C ASP A 185 -1.23 34.72 13.08
N LYS A 186 -0.47 34.13 12.15
CA LYS A 186 0.94 34.44 11.87
C LYS A 186 1.08 35.20 10.54
N ASP A 187 2.10 36.05 10.46
CA ASP A 187 2.45 36.74 9.21
C ASP A 187 3.01 35.75 8.20
N ASP A 188 2.51 35.77 6.96
CA ASP A 188 2.71 34.67 6.01
C ASP A 188 4.18 34.44 5.64
N ASP A 189 4.99 35.50 5.71
CA ASP A 189 6.33 35.56 5.15
C ASP A 189 7.42 35.86 6.20
N THR A 190 7.04 35.96 7.47
CA THR A 190 7.96 36.14 8.59
C THR A 190 8.31 34.79 9.21
N PRO A 191 9.61 34.46 9.36
CA PRO A 191 10.03 33.25 10.08
C PRO A 191 9.52 33.24 11.52
N ASP A 192 9.00 32.10 11.95
CA ASP A 192 8.43 31.91 13.27
C ASP A 192 9.04 30.66 13.93
N ALA A 193 9.61 30.84 15.12
CA ALA A 193 10.35 29.79 15.82
C ALA A 193 9.46 28.65 16.33
N ASP A 194 8.14 28.85 16.41
CA ASP A 194 7.18 27.79 16.78
C ASP A 194 6.78 26.93 15.57
N LEU A 195 7.15 27.34 14.35
CA LEU A 195 6.87 26.59 13.13
C LEU A 195 7.97 25.58 12.83
N GLY A 196 7.54 24.46 12.25
CA GLY A 196 8.39 23.38 11.80
C GLY A 196 7.74 22.62 10.66
N PHE A 197 8.51 21.73 10.05
CA PHE A 197 7.98 20.83 9.04
C PHE A 197 6.85 19.95 9.59
N ILE A 198 5.67 20.04 8.96
CA ILE A 198 4.55 19.15 9.23
C ILE A 198 4.62 17.98 8.24
N ASN A 199 4.90 16.79 8.75
CA ASN A 199 4.95 15.58 7.92
C ASN A 199 3.55 14.95 7.83
N PRO A 200 2.96 14.75 6.63
CA PRO A 200 1.73 13.98 6.47
C PRO A 200 1.88 12.50 6.83
N HIS A 201 3.12 12.03 7.02
CA HIS A 201 3.49 10.62 7.18
C HIS A 201 3.22 9.82 5.90
N TYR A 202 3.86 8.65 5.76
CA TYR A 202 4.09 8.06 4.44
C TYR A 202 2.88 7.30 3.87
N ALA A 203 2.92 7.02 2.56
CA ALA A 203 1.96 6.16 1.85
C ALA A 203 0.48 6.58 2.07
N VAL A 204 0.17 7.84 1.78
CA VAL A 204 -1.14 8.47 2.06
C VAL A 204 -2.24 8.14 1.04
N ALA A 205 -2.26 6.93 0.49
CA ALA A 205 -3.13 6.53 -0.60
C ALA A 205 -4.64 6.67 -0.30
N ALA A 206 -5.07 6.38 0.94
CA ALA A 206 -6.46 6.56 1.33
C ALA A 206 -6.83 8.05 1.39
N ALA A 207 -5.92 8.88 1.92
CA ALA A 207 -6.11 10.31 2.02
C ALA A 207 -6.11 11.02 0.65
N SER A 208 -5.20 10.64 -0.25
CA SER A 208 -5.16 11.19 -1.61
C SER A 208 -6.41 10.80 -2.41
N TRP A 209 -6.84 9.55 -2.32
CA TRP A 209 -8.05 9.05 -3.00
C TRP A 209 -9.32 9.82 -2.62
N LEU A 210 -9.48 10.17 -1.35
CA LEU A 210 -10.62 10.96 -0.88
C LEU A 210 -10.59 12.43 -1.35
N GLY A 211 -9.45 12.93 -1.81
CA GLY A 211 -9.32 14.24 -2.44
C GLY A 211 -9.81 15.39 -1.57
N GLY A 212 -10.49 16.35 -2.20
CA GLY A 212 -11.14 17.50 -1.56
C GLY A 212 -12.15 17.12 -0.47
N TYR A 213 -12.83 15.98 -0.61
CA TYR A 213 -13.73 15.45 0.43
C TYR A 213 -12.94 14.99 1.67
N GLY A 214 -11.76 14.39 1.46
CA GLY A 214 -10.83 13.97 2.52
C GLY A 214 -10.14 15.15 3.22
N ALA A 215 -9.85 16.22 2.47
CA ALA A 215 -9.18 17.44 2.95
C ALA A 215 -7.84 17.18 3.69
N SER A 216 -7.11 16.14 3.28
CA SER A 216 -5.80 15.83 3.85
C SER A 216 -4.68 16.71 3.29
N GLY A 217 -4.85 17.30 2.10
CA GLY A 217 -3.97 18.35 1.59
C GLY A 217 -4.32 19.69 2.22
N TYR A 218 -3.41 20.67 2.16
CA TYR A 218 -3.73 22.05 2.51
C TYR A 218 -4.45 22.73 1.33
N HIS A 219 -5.70 23.11 1.57
CA HIS A 219 -6.54 23.81 0.61
C HIS A 219 -6.38 25.33 0.78
N TYR A 220 -5.97 26.02 -0.28
CA TYR A 220 -5.83 27.47 -0.25
C TYR A 220 -7.21 28.15 -0.21
N PRO A 221 -7.35 29.30 0.49
CA PRO A 221 -8.62 30.02 0.58
C PRO A 221 -9.18 30.40 -0.80
N GLY A 222 -10.47 30.18 -1.01
CA GLY A 222 -11.16 30.52 -2.27
C GLY A 222 -10.89 29.56 -3.44
N LYS A 223 -10.14 28.48 -3.20
CA LYS A 223 -9.88 27.43 -4.20
C LYS A 223 -10.79 26.24 -3.97
N GLU A 224 -11.26 25.66 -5.08
CA GLU A 224 -12.04 24.42 -5.09
C GLU A 224 -11.14 23.26 -5.47
N TYR A 225 -11.37 22.10 -4.84
CA TYR A 225 -10.54 20.91 -5.01
C TYR A 225 -11.39 19.72 -5.44
N SER A 226 -10.88 18.98 -6.42
CA SER A 226 -11.43 17.71 -6.88
C SER A 226 -11.66 16.77 -5.71
N GLY A 227 -12.90 16.32 -5.54
CA GLY A 227 -13.33 15.45 -4.44
C GLY A 227 -12.77 14.03 -4.55
N ARG A 228 -13.48 13.06 -3.95
CA ARG A 228 -13.11 11.64 -4.06
C ARG A 228 -13.04 11.22 -5.53
N PHE A 229 -11.93 10.60 -5.91
CA PHE A 229 -11.76 10.13 -7.27
C PHE A 229 -12.45 8.78 -7.47
N PHE A 230 -13.25 8.68 -8.53
CA PHE A 230 -13.97 7.46 -8.87
C PHE A 230 -13.42 6.88 -10.17
N HIS A 231 -12.84 5.69 -10.08
CA HIS A 231 -12.53 4.91 -11.26
C HIS A 231 -13.82 4.33 -11.89
N ALA A 232 -13.74 3.99 -13.17
CA ALA A 232 -14.80 3.24 -13.82
C ALA A 232 -14.95 1.84 -13.21
N ARG A 233 -16.20 1.33 -13.15
CA ARG A 233 -16.46 -0.04 -12.71
C ARG A 233 -15.70 -1.04 -13.61
N PRO A 234 -15.11 -2.11 -13.05
CA PRO A 234 -15.30 -2.63 -11.68
C PRO A 234 -14.38 -2.03 -10.60
N VAL A 235 -13.48 -1.10 -10.93
CA VAL A 235 -12.50 -0.55 -9.97
C VAL A 235 -13.18 0.42 -9.02
N THR A 236 -13.43 -0.02 -7.78
CA THR A 236 -14.20 0.77 -6.81
C THR A 236 -13.65 0.76 -5.39
N THR A 237 -12.78 -0.19 -5.08
CA THR A 237 -12.13 -0.37 -3.76
C THR A 237 -10.63 -0.52 -3.91
N CYS A 238 -9.88 -0.40 -2.81
CA CYS A 238 -8.43 -0.63 -2.80
C CYS A 238 -8.08 -2.03 -3.36
N ALA A 239 -8.82 -3.05 -2.92
CA ALA A 239 -8.63 -4.45 -3.33
C ALA A 239 -9.12 -4.75 -4.76
N SER A 240 -9.78 -3.79 -5.44
CA SER A 240 -10.11 -3.93 -6.86
C SER A 240 -8.87 -3.87 -7.77
N CYS A 241 -7.79 -3.25 -7.28
CA CYS A 241 -6.51 -3.14 -7.99
C CYS A 241 -5.34 -3.75 -7.20
N HIS A 242 -5.32 -3.62 -5.88
CA HIS A 242 -4.25 -4.16 -5.06
C HIS A 242 -4.59 -5.59 -4.62
N ASP A 243 -3.73 -6.54 -4.94
CA ASP A 243 -3.85 -7.89 -4.38
C ASP A 243 -3.52 -7.85 -2.88
N PRO A 244 -4.45 -8.19 -1.97
CA PRO A 244 -4.22 -8.00 -0.53
C PRO A 244 -3.13 -8.89 0.06
N HIS A 245 -2.73 -9.97 -0.61
CA HIS A 245 -1.72 -10.89 -0.11
C HIS A 245 -0.32 -10.55 -0.62
N SER A 246 -0.18 -10.19 -1.90
CA SER A 246 1.11 -9.86 -2.51
C SER A 246 1.42 -8.36 -2.50
N LEU A 247 0.40 -7.51 -2.31
CA LEU A 247 0.40 -6.05 -2.43
C LEU A 247 0.75 -5.54 -3.83
N LYS A 248 0.81 -6.44 -4.82
CA LYS A 248 1.05 -6.07 -6.21
C LYS A 248 -0.22 -5.47 -6.83
N VAL A 249 -0.02 -4.52 -7.72
CA VAL A 249 -1.10 -3.93 -8.51
C VAL A 249 -1.45 -4.87 -9.67
N ALA A 250 -2.74 -5.15 -9.82
CA ALA A 250 -3.30 -5.92 -10.92
C ALA A 250 -3.40 -5.06 -12.19
N GLU A 251 -2.27 -4.79 -12.85
CA GLU A 251 -2.18 -3.91 -14.03
C GLU A 251 -3.09 -4.35 -15.19
N LYS A 252 -3.36 -5.66 -15.32
CA LYS A 252 -4.26 -6.20 -16.34
C LYS A 252 -5.67 -5.62 -16.28
N THR A 253 -6.14 -5.22 -15.09
CA THR A 253 -7.47 -4.62 -14.93
C THR A 253 -7.56 -3.29 -15.70
N CYS A 254 -6.48 -2.52 -15.73
CA CYS A 254 -6.40 -1.22 -16.41
C CYS A 254 -6.56 -1.35 -17.93
N LEU A 255 -6.03 -2.45 -18.51
CA LEU A 255 -6.03 -2.71 -19.96
C LEU A 255 -7.42 -2.98 -20.54
N THR A 256 -8.43 -3.11 -19.69
CA THR A 256 -9.83 -3.17 -20.12
C THR A 256 -10.27 -1.84 -20.76
N CYS A 257 -9.67 -0.72 -20.33
CA CYS A 257 -10.06 0.63 -20.75
C CYS A 257 -8.90 1.48 -21.27
N HIS A 258 -7.67 1.23 -20.80
CA HIS A 258 -6.47 1.98 -21.17
C HIS A 258 -5.60 1.17 -22.13
N GLN A 259 -4.93 1.83 -23.06
CA GLN A 259 -4.14 1.17 -24.10
C GLN A 259 -2.69 0.93 -23.64
N GLU A 260 -2.22 1.75 -22.71
CA GLU A 260 -0.89 1.74 -22.14
C GLU A 260 -0.75 0.59 -21.13
N SER A 261 0.30 -0.21 -21.28
CA SER A 261 0.53 -1.38 -20.44
C SER A 261 1.01 -1.01 -19.03
N ALA A 262 1.84 0.03 -18.93
CA ALA A 262 2.32 0.54 -17.65
C ALA A 262 1.35 1.60 -17.11
N THR A 263 0.93 1.41 -15.85
CA THR A 263 -0.04 2.31 -15.20
C THR A 263 0.43 3.76 -15.11
N GLY A 264 1.75 3.98 -15.02
CA GLY A 264 2.34 5.32 -15.00
C GLY A 264 2.30 6.07 -16.33
N ASP A 265 2.12 5.35 -17.44
CA ASP A 265 2.07 5.91 -18.79
C ASP A 265 0.64 6.29 -19.20
N ILE A 266 -0.35 5.88 -18.40
CA ILE A 266 -1.76 6.22 -18.63
C ILE A 266 -1.95 7.73 -18.53
N ARG A 267 -2.59 8.28 -19.57
CA ARG A 267 -3.04 9.67 -19.62
C ARG A 267 -4.55 9.75 -19.45
N LEU A 268 -5.00 10.71 -18.63
CA LEU A 268 -6.42 10.91 -18.32
C LEU A 268 -7.03 12.15 -18.98
N SER A 269 -6.20 13.01 -19.56
CA SER A 269 -6.61 14.29 -20.16
C SER A 269 -5.88 14.54 -21.47
N ARG A 270 -6.48 15.32 -22.37
CA ARG A 270 -5.82 15.84 -23.59
C ARG A 270 -4.99 17.10 -23.33
N LEU A 271 -4.82 17.45 -22.06
CA LEU A 271 -4.02 18.57 -21.60
C LEU A 271 -2.74 18.04 -20.93
N SER A 272 -1.62 18.72 -21.14
CA SER A 272 -0.41 18.59 -20.32
C SER A 272 -0.52 19.61 -19.18
N TYR A 273 -0.34 19.15 -17.95
CA TYR A 273 -0.49 20.01 -16.77
C TYR A 273 0.81 20.68 -16.32
N ASP A 274 1.94 20.30 -16.91
CA ASP A 274 3.26 20.80 -16.53
C ASP A 274 3.83 21.85 -17.49
N GLY A 275 2.99 22.38 -18.38
CA GLY A 275 3.36 23.43 -19.34
C GLY A 275 4.22 22.96 -20.50
N SER A 276 4.58 21.68 -20.58
CA SER A 276 5.44 21.17 -21.65
C SER A 276 4.70 20.95 -22.98
N GLY A 277 3.37 20.83 -22.95
CA GLY A 277 2.55 20.48 -24.12
C GLY A 277 2.75 19.04 -24.62
N ASP A 278 3.53 18.22 -23.90
CA ASP A 278 3.84 16.85 -24.30
C ASP A 278 2.73 15.89 -23.85
N LEU A 279 1.97 15.39 -24.82
CA LEU A 279 0.87 14.45 -24.59
C LEU A 279 1.30 12.98 -24.72
N THR A 280 2.58 12.69 -25.01
CA THR A 280 3.09 11.32 -25.21
C THR A 280 3.44 10.60 -23.91
N LYS A 281 3.63 11.35 -22.81
CA LYS A 281 3.86 10.84 -21.46
C LYS A 281 2.54 10.63 -20.70
N GLY A 282 2.54 9.83 -19.62
CA GLY A 282 1.39 9.69 -18.74
C GLY A 282 1.21 10.84 -17.74
N ILE A 283 0.06 10.90 -17.05
CA ILE A 283 -0.24 11.98 -16.08
C ILE A 283 0.70 11.98 -14.87
N LYS A 284 1.31 10.83 -14.57
CA LYS A 284 2.35 10.69 -13.54
C LYS A 284 3.53 11.62 -13.81
N ALA A 285 3.92 11.79 -15.07
CA ALA A 285 5.03 12.65 -15.45
C ALA A 285 4.70 14.14 -15.21
N ASP A 286 3.47 14.56 -15.53
CA ASP A 286 2.99 15.92 -15.26
C ASP A 286 3.05 16.23 -13.75
N ILE A 287 2.57 15.31 -12.91
CA ILE A 287 2.62 15.44 -11.43
C ILE A 287 4.06 15.53 -10.93
N ALA A 288 4.95 14.69 -11.43
CA ALA A 288 6.37 14.69 -11.02
C ALA A 288 7.08 15.99 -11.43
N ALA A 289 6.81 16.50 -12.62
CA ALA A 289 7.34 17.78 -13.09
C ALA A 289 6.85 18.93 -12.22
N ASN A 290 5.55 19.02 -11.94
CA ASN A 290 4.98 20.05 -11.08
C ASN A 290 5.51 19.94 -9.63
N ALA A 291 5.68 18.73 -9.10
CA ALA A 291 6.30 18.54 -7.78
C ALA A 291 7.77 19.00 -7.76
N SER A 292 8.50 18.84 -8.86
CA SER A 292 9.88 19.36 -8.98
C SER A 292 9.90 20.89 -9.04
N VAL A 293 8.99 21.51 -9.78
CA VAL A 293 8.83 22.98 -9.82
C VAL A 293 8.53 23.51 -8.42
N LEU A 294 7.55 22.93 -7.73
CA LEU A 294 7.21 23.34 -6.37
C LEU A 294 8.40 23.19 -5.40
N LYS A 295 9.17 22.10 -5.52
CA LYS A 295 10.38 21.91 -4.72
C LYS A 295 11.40 23.02 -4.95
N GLN A 296 11.68 23.34 -6.21
CA GLN A 296 12.58 24.43 -6.55
C GLN A 296 12.07 25.77 -6.00
N MET A 297 10.77 26.04 -6.15
CA MET A 297 10.18 27.30 -5.71
C MET A 297 10.21 27.50 -4.20
N PHE A 298 9.92 26.45 -3.40
CA PHE A 298 10.00 26.60 -1.95
C PHE A 298 11.45 26.69 -1.46
N THR A 299 12.42 26.07 -2.15
CA THR A 299 13.84 26.22 -1.85
C THR A 299 14.31 27.64 -2.15
N ASP A 300 13.92 28.20 -3.30
CA ASP A 300 14.18 29.60 -3.66
C ASP A 300 13.55 30.58 -2.64
N TYR A 301 12.31 30.31 -2.25
CA TYR A 301 11.60 31.11 -1.25
C TYR A 301 12.33 31.10 0.09
N ALA A 302 12.78 29.92 0.54
CA ALA A 302 13.53 29.78 1.79
C ALA A 302 14.78 30.68 1.80
N ALA A 303 15.57 30.64 0.72
CA ALA A 303 16.77 31.46 0.59
C ALA A 303 16.46 32.96 0.51
N LYS A 304 15.50 33.36 -0.33
CA LYS A 304 15.28 34.78 -0.71
C LYS A 304 14.32 35.54 0.19
N VAL A 305 13.37 34.84 0.80
CA VAL A 305 12.29 35.46 1.61
C VAL A 305 12.49 35.09 3.07
N ALA A 306 12.60 33.80 3.39
CA ALA A 306 12.78 33.36 4.77
C ALA A 306 14.20 33.61 5.31
N GLY A 307 15.16 33.94 4.44
CA GLY A 307 16.51 34.36 4.78
C GLY A 307 17.49 33.23 5.11
N THR A 308 17.14 31.97 4.84
CA THR A 308 18.03 30.82 5.03
C THR A 308 17.70 29.77 3.98
N ALA A 309 18.68 29.34 3.19
CA ALA A 309 18.46 28.27 2.21
C ALA A 309 18.20 26.94 2.94
N LEU A 310 17.52 26.02 2.25
CA LEU A 310 17.13 24.73 2.81
C LEU A 310 17.50 23.58 1.89
N VAL A 311 17.89 22.48 2.50
CA VAL A 311 18.14 21.19 1.84
C VAL A 311 17.17 20.15 2.39
N TYR A 312 16.54 19.40 1.47
CA TYR A 312 15.72 18.24 1.82
C TYR A 312 16.50 16.94 1.64
N ASP A 313 16.60 16.15 2.71
CA ASP A 313 17.10 14.77 2.71
C ASP A 313 16.03 13.81 3.26
N GLY A 314 15.43 13.02 2.37
CA GLY A 314 14.39 12.05 2.75
C GLY A 314 14.85 10.89 3.62
N HIS A 315 16.16 10.68 3.77
CA HIS A 315 16.73 9.55 4.53
C HIS A 315 17.16 9.94 5.94
N ARG A 316 17.10 11.23 6.30
CA ARG A 316 17.61 11.73 7.57
C ARG A 316 16.61 12.65 8.24
N TYR A 317 16.10 12.26 9.41
CA TYR A 317 15.26 13.13 10.23
C TYR A 317 16.06 14.36 10.73
N PRO A 318 15.49 15.59 10.74
CA PRO A 318 14.09 15.98 10.49
C PRO A 318 13.74 16.31 9.03
N TYR A 319 14.48 15.75 8.07
CA TYR A 319 14.32 15.83 6.61
C TYR A 319 14.66 17.18 5.97
N PHE A 320 14.58 18.26 6.72
CA PHE A 320 14.93 19.60 6.24
C PHE A 320 16.04 20.19 7.09
N PHE A 321 17.09 20.63 6.41
CA PHE A 321 18.32 21.14 7.02
C PHE A 321 18.64 22.53 6.51
N ALA A 322 19.28 23.33 7.34
CA ALA A 322 19.79 24.63 6.95
C ALA A 322 20.98 24.46 6.00
N ASP A 323 21.03 25.33 5.00
CA ASP A 323 22.12 25.52 4.06
C ASP A 323 22.38 27.03 3.99
N ALA A 324 22.89 27.59 5.08
CA ALA A 324 23.03 29.03 5.24
C ALA A 324 24.14 29.60 4.36
N ASN A 325 25.06 28.77 3.88
CA ASN A 325 26.12 29.13 2.94
C ASN A 325 25.75 28.90 1.47
N ASP A 326 24.57 28.32 1.18
CA ASP A 326 24.01 28.10 -0.16
C ASP A 326 24.93 27.24 -1.05
N ASP A 327 25.54 26.20 -0.47
CA ASP A 327 26.42 25.26 -1.17
C ASP A 327 25.72 23.97 -1.62
N GLY A 328 24.43 23.83 -1.31
CA GLY A 328 23.60 22.69 -1.63
C GLY A 328 23.75 21.51 -0.66
N LEU A 329 24.51 21.67 0.42
CA LEU A 329 24.70 20.69 1.47
C LEU A 329 24.10 21.18 2.78
N ALA A 330 23.71 20.23 3.63
CA ALA A 330 23.27 20.58 4.97
C ALA A 330 24.47 21.10 5.78
N ASP A 331 24.31 22.29 6.37
CA ASP A 331 25.27 22.84 7.32
C ASP A 331 25.50 21.86 8.47
N GLU A 332 26.75 21.72 8.91
CA GLU A 332 27.07 20.92 10.08
C GLU A 332 27.55 21.77 11.26
N LYS A 333 27.07 21.42 12.45
CA LYS A 333 27.57 21.90 13.73
C LYS A 333 27.90 20.70 14.61
N ASP A 334 29.13 20.64 15.12
CA ASP A 334 29.62 19.54 15.95
C ASP A 334 29.45 18.15 15.28
N GLY A 335 29.65 18.09 13.95
CA GLY A 335 29.51 16.88 13.13
C GLY A 335 28.07 16.38 12.96
N LYS A 336 27.09 17.26 13.18
CA LYS A 336 25.66 16.98 13.00
C LYS A 336 25.03 18.06 12.12
N PRO A 337 24.14 17.71 11.18
CA PRO A 337 23.40 18.67 10.42
C PRO A 337 22.55 19.58 11.28
N VAL A 338 22.52 20.84 10.88
CA VAL A 338 21.67 21.86 11.46
C VAL A 338 20.28 21.72 10.86
N ALA A 339 19.28 21.47 11.71
CA ALA A 339 17.89 21.43 11.26
C ALA A 339 17.44 22.80 10.75
N TYR A 340 16.61 22.82 9.70
CA TYR A 340 16.04 24.06 9.20
C TYR A 340 15.06 24.66 10.22
N ASN A 341 15.23 25.95 10.54
CA ASN A 341 14.43 26.64 11.57
C ASN A 341 13.80 27.97 11.12
N SER A 342 14.03 28.42 9.89
CA SER A 342 13.46 29.66 9.34
C SER A 342 12.09 29.43 8.68
N TRP A 343 11.22 28.64 9.33
CA TRP A 343 9.91 28.30 8.78
C TRP A 343 8.96 29.50 8.80
N THR A 344 8.38 29.85 7.65
CA THR A 344 7.27 30.79 7.53
C THR A 344 5.95 30.03 7.34
N PRO A 345 4.79 30.62 7.66
CA PRO A 345 3.49 30.06 7.31
C PRO A 345 3.37 29.65 5.85
N ARG A 346 3.82 30.48 4.90
CA ARG A 346 3.76 30.19 3.47
C ARG A 346 4.59 28.97 3.10
N LEU A 347 5.81 28.89 3.63
CA LEU A 347 6.70 27.76 3.40
C LEU A 347 6.10 26.44 3.92
N VAL A 348 5.51 26.47 5.12
CA VAL A 348 4.85 25.28 5.72
C VAL A 348 3.71 24.78 4.82
N LYS A 349 2.87 25.68 4.28
CA LYS A 349 1.75 25.32 3.38
C LYS A 349 2.25 24.63 2.11
N ALA A 350 3.23 25.24 1.44
CA ALA A 350 3.79 24.74 0.18
C ALA A 350 4.54 23.41 0.36
N VAL A 351 5.41 23.32 1.38
CA VAL A 351 6.18 22.10 1.67
C VAL A 351 5.27 20.96 2.09
N TYR A 352 4.21 21.24 2.86
CA TYR A 352 3.22 20.23 3.23
C TYR A 352 2.54 19.62 2.01
N ASN A 353 2.04 20.44 1.07
CA ASN A 353 1.38 19.96 -0.14
C ASN A 353 2.34 19.16 -1.04
N TRP A 354 3.57 19.66 -1.23
CA TRP A 354 4.61 18.90 -1.93
C TRP A 354 4.83 17.53 -1.30
N LYS A 355 4.99 17.50 0.03
CA LYS A 355 5.24 16.25 0.74
C LYS A 355 4.03 15.32 0.67
N PHE A 356 2.82 15.83 0.80
CA PHE A 356 1.59 15.05 0.73
C PHE A 356 1.49 14.34 -0.63
N VAL A 357 1.65 15.08 -1.73
CA VAL A 357 1.61 14.52 -3.09
C VAL A 357 2.75 13.50 -3.31
N THR A 358 3.96 13.80 -2.87
CA THR A 358 5.12 12.91 -3.05
C THR A 358 5.19 11.75 -2.06
N SER A 359 4.31 11.71 -1.05
CA SER A 359 4.20 10.59 -0.10
C SER A 359 3.27 9.49 -0.58
N ASP A 360 2.53 9.71 -1.67
CA ASP A 360 1.74 8.68 -2.33
C ASP A 360 2.32 8.34 -3.72
N ALA A 361 3.05 7.22 -3.78
CA ALA A 361 3.64 6.75 -5.03
C ALA A 361 2.59 6.44 -6.11
N GLY A 362 1.33 6.18 -5.74
CA GLY A 362 0.20 5.87 -6.62
C GLY A 362 -0.73 7.06 -6.88
N VAL A 363 -0.37 8.28 -6.46
CA VAL A 363 -1.27 9.45 -6.54
C VAL A 363 -1.79 9.73 -7.95
N TYR A 364 -1.01 9.39 -8.97
CA TYR A 364 -1.37 9.50 -10.38
C TYR A 364 -2.56 8.61 -10.78
N ALA A 365 -2.84 7.55 -10.01
CA ALA A 365 -4.02 6.72 -10.15
C ALA A 365 -5.06 7.03 -9.06
N HIS A 366 -4.63 7.28 -7.82
CA HIS A 366 -5.55 7.49 -6.70
C HIS A 366 -6.37 8.77 -6.83
N ASN A 367 -5.75 9.91 -7.18
CA ASN A 367 -6.45 11.18 -7.42
C ASN A 367 -5.53 12.21 -8.11
N PRO A 368 -5.26 12.06 -9.42
CA PRO A 368 -4.29 12.90 -10.11
C PRO A 368 -4.71 14.38 -10.20
N HIS A 369 -6.00 14.66 -10.41
CA HIS A 369 -6.49 16.04 -10.49
C HIS A 369 -6.30 16.77 -9.17
N TYR A 370 -6.68 16.14 -8.05
CA TYR A 370 -6.47 16.73 -6.73
C TYR A 370 -4.99 17.01 -6.43
N ALA A 371 -4.09 16.11 -6.82
CA ALA A 371 -2.66 16.32 -6.66
C ALA A 371 -2.15 17.51 -7.50
N LEU A 372 -2.59 17.62 -8.75
CA LEU A 372 -2.24 18.72 -9.64
C LEU A 372 -2.74 20.06 -9.10
N GLU A 373 -3.97 20.13 -8.59
CA GLU A 373 -4.54 21.33 -7.98
C GLU A 373 -3.74 21.79 -6.75
N LEU A 374 -3.36 20.86 -5.86
CA LEU A 374 -2.52 21.16 -4.69
C LEU A 374 -1.15 21.71 -5.08
N LEU A 375 -0.53 21.11 -6.10
CA LEU A 375 0.77 21.56 -6.62
C LEU A 375 0.62 22.93 -7.28
N TYR A 376 -0.36 23.11 -8.16
CA TYR A 376 -0.64 24.35 -8.87
C TYR A 376 -0.84 25.52 -7.90
N ASP A 377 -1.74 25.37 -6.92
CA ASP A 377 -2.06 26.48 -6.00
C ASP A 377 -0.87 26.80 -5.09
N SER A 378 -0.05 25.81 -4.73
CA SER A 378 1.18 26.06 -3.96
C SER A 378 2.25 26.79 -4.78
N ILE A 379 2.36 26.48 -6.08
CA ILE A 379 3.24 27.18 -7.01
C ILE A 379 2.75 28.61 -7.23
N GLU A 380 1.44 28.81 -7.45
CA GLU A 380 0.83 30.12 -7.62
C GLU A 380 1.09 31.03 -6.41
N ASP A 381 0.86 30.51 -5.21
CA ASP A 381 1.03 31.22 -3.94
C ASP A 381 2.47 31.71 -3.72
N LEU A 382 3.47 30.88 -4.07
CA LEU A 382 4.88 31.23 -4.02
C LEU A 382 5.30 32.19 -5.16
N ALA A 383 4.74 32.01 -6.36
CA ALA A 383 5.11 32.77 -7.54
C ALA A 383 4.72 34.25 -7.42
N GLY A 384 3.52 34.51 -6.90
CA GLY A 384 3.01 35.87 -6.70
C GLY A 384 3.92 36.71 -5.80
N LEU A 385 4.39 36.14 -4.69
CA LEU A 385 5.29 36.83 -3.77
C LEU A 385 6.69 37.03 -4.37
N MET A 386 7.25 36.00 -5.01
CA MET A 386 8.59 36.07 -5.60
C MET A 386 8.65 36.81 -6.95
N ASN A 387 7.53 37.43 -7.39
CA ASN A 387 7.38 38.11 -8.67
C ASN A 387 7.85 37.25 -9.86
N ARG A 388 7.52 35.96 -9.83
CA ARG A 388 7.80 34.99 -10.90
C ARG A 388 6.67 35.03 -11.92
N ASP A 389 7.01 34.91 -13.20
CA ASP A 389 6.01 34.80 -14.28
C ASP A 389 5.31 33.44 -14.24
N PHE A 390 4.28 33.34 -13.39
CA PHE A 390 3.49 32.13 -13.21
C PHE A 390 2.75 31.73 -14.50
N ALA A 391 2.19 32.72 -15.22
CA ALA A 391 1.50 32.48 -16.48
C ALA A 391 2.45 31.91 -17.55
N GLY A 392 3.68 32.42 -17.61
CA GLY A 392 4.73 31.94 -18.50
C GLY A 392 5.20 30.51 -18.23
N MET A 393 4.94 29.95 -17.03
CA MET A 393 5.25 28.54 -16.75
C MET A 393 4.33 27.59 -17.52
N GLY A 394 3.16 28.05 -17.97
CA GLY A 394 2.21 27.23 -18.75
C GLY A 394 1.57 26.07 -17.99
N ILE A 395 1.83 25.94 -16.69
CA ILE A 395 1.26 24.91 -15.82
C ILE A 395 -0.26 25.05 -15.81
N GLN A 396 -0.97 23.93 -15.89
CA GLN A 396 -2.43 23.90 -15.82
C GLN A 396 -2.88 23.41 -14.46
N ARG A 397 -4.04 23.90 -14.02
CA ARG A 397 -4.65 23.52 -12.76
C ARG A 397 -5.46 22.24 -12.90
#